data_AF-A0AAW6BBN2-F1
#
_entry.id   AF-A0AAW6BBN2-F1
#
_cell.length_a   1.000
_cell.length_b   1.000
_cell.length_c   1.000
_cell.angle_alpha   90.00
_cell.angle_beta   90.00
_cell.angle_gamma   90.00
#
_symmetry.space_group_name_H-M   'P 1'
#
loop_
_entity.id
_entity.type
_entity.pdbx_description
1 polymer ?
#
loop_
_entity_poly.entity_id
_entity_poly.type
_entity_poly.pdbx_seq_one_letter_code
_entity_poly.pdbx_strand_id
1 'polypeptide(L)'
;MNESNAGEMITKITNKKVLLWLPSGIVTTPQWLFDKFTSSSLAKHGIRRVSTNRRIQFDGDGRQVDYVVQVAKSDGVARVSADTPITYLGFKKWG
;
A
#
# COMPACT_ATOMS: atom_id res chain seq x y z
N MET A 1 -45.61 -5.21 4.95
CA MET A 1 -44.75 -4.11 5.45
C MET A 1 -43.33 -4.55 5.18
N ASN A 2 -42.63 -3.76 4.35
CA ASN A 2 -41.48 -4.20 3.58
C ASN A 2 -40.19 -4.27 4.40
N GLU A 3 -39.43 -5.32 4.16
CA GLU A 3 -38.03 -5.51 4.54
C GLU A 3 -37.19 -4.43 3.85
N SER A 4 -36.46 -3.61 4.62
CA SER A 4 -35.53 -2.61 4.05
C SER A 4 -34.24 -2.54 4.87
N ASN A 5 -33.19 -3.01 4.19
CA ASN A 5 -31.79 -2.65 4.35
C ASN A 5 -31.12 -2.98 5.68
N ALA A 6 -30.64 -4.23 5.72
CA ALA A 6 -29.30 -4.53 6.21
C ALA A 6 -28.30 -3.53 5.63
N GLY A 7 -28.08 -2.43 6.35
CA GLY A 7 -26.87 -1.65 6.22
C GLY A 7 -25.72 -2.55 6.65
N GLU A 8 -25.14 -3.27 5.69
CA GLU A 8 -23.84 -3.89 5.81
C GLU A 8 -22.89 -2.78 6.30
N MET A 9 -22.72 -2.68 7.62
CA MET A 9 -21.52 -2.13 8.18
C MET A 9 -20.44 -3.11 7.75
N ILE A 10 -19.90 -2.89 6.55
CA ILE A 10 -18.69 -3.53 6.05
C ILE A 10 -17.60 -3.06 7.00
N THR A 11 -17.59 -3.69 8.17
CA THR A 11 -16.50 -3.64 9.12
C THR A 11 -15.43 -4.37 8.34
N LYS A 12 -14.64 -3.61 7.58
CA LYS A 12 -13.54 -4.12 6.79
C LYS A 12 -12.51 -4.57 7.82
N ILE A 13 -12.78 -5.73 8.43
CA ILE A 13 -11.89 -6.43 9.36
C ILE A 13 -10.73 -6.87 8.47
N THR A 14 -9.86 -5.90 8.19
CA THR A 14 -8.73 -6.14 7.33
C THR A 14 -7.74 -6.84 8.24
N ASN A 15 -7.83 -8.17 8.30
CA ASN A 15 -6.95 -9.04 9.08
C ASN A 15 -5.55 -9.02 8.46
N LYS A 16 -4.91 -7.85 8.56
CA LYS A 16 -3.60 -7.57 8.01
C LYS A 16 -2.55 -8.09 8.96
N LYS A 17 -1.59 -8.82 8.41
CA LYS A 17 -0.48 -9.38 9.19
C LYS A 17 0.59 -8.33 9.42
N VAL A 18 1.32 -8.45 10.53
CA VAL A 18 2.52 -7.62 10.74
C VAL A 18 3.66 -8.25 9.95
N LEU A 19 4.23 -7.49 9.00
CA LEU A 19 5.40 -7.92 8.27
C LEU A 19 6.65 -7.84 9.15
N LEU A 20 7.15 -8.99 9.61
CA LEU A 20 8.37 -9.06 10.42
C LEU A 20 9.62 -9.08 9.54
N TRP A 21 9.58 -9.82 8.44
CA TRP A 21 10.75 -10.04 7.59
C TRP A 21 10.34 -10.31 6.13
N LEU A 22 11.19 -9.89 5.20
CA LEU A 22 11.11 -10.22 3.77
C LEU A 22 12.47 -10.74 3.28
N PRO A 23 12.50 -11.82 2.49
CA PRO A 23 13.72 -12.24 1.79
C PRO A 23 14.07 -11.21 0.71
N SER A 24 15.37 -10.91 0.58
CA SER A 24 15.86 -10.11 -0.55
C SER A 24 15.67 -10.88 -1.86
N GLY A 25 15.31 -10.17 -2.93
CA GLY A 25 15.02 -10.72 -4.25
C GLY A 25 13.54 -11.03 -4.51
N ILE A 26 12.65 -10.83 -3.52
CA ILE A 26 11.22 -11.04 -3.76
C ILE A 26 10.65 -9.90 -4.62
N VAL A 27 9.94 -10.28 -5.68
CA VAL A 27 9.20 -9.37 -6.56
C VAL A 27 7.74 -9.38 -6.17
N THR A 28 7.17 -8.21 -5.95
CA THR A 28 5.78 -8.05 -5.52
C THR A 28 5.22 -6.71 -5.99
N THR A 29 3.95 -6.43 -5.71
CA THR A 29 3.34 -5.12 -5.99
C THR A 29 3.01 -4.41 -4.68
N PRO A 30 3.09 -3.06 -4.64
CA PRO A 30 2.64 -2.29 -3.49
C PRO A 30 1.19 -2.62 -3.09
N GLN A 31 0.29 -2.80 -4.06
CA GLN A 31 -1.09 -3.16 -3.78
C GLN A 31 -1.19 -4.46 -2.99
N TRP A 32 -0.50 -5.51 -3.43
CA TRP A 32 -0.52 -6.80 -2.76
C TRP A 32 0.06 -6.72 -1.35
N LEU A 33 1.17 -6.00 -1.17
CA LEU A 33 1.78 -5.78 0.14
C LEU A 33 0.79 -5.10 1.10
N PHE A 34 0.13 -4.04 0.66
CA PHE A 34 -0.84 -3.29 1.46
C PHE A 34 -2.20 -4.00 1.59
N ASP A 35 -2.47 -5.06 0.84
CA ASP A 35 -3.59 -5.98 1.07
C ASP A 35 -3.27 -6.94 2.21
N LYS A 36 -2.07 -7.55 2.19
CA LYS A 36 -1.66 -8.59 3.14
C LYS A 36 -1.13 -8.07 4.47
N PHE A 37 -0.43 -6.94 4.47
CA PHE A 37 0.32 -6.47 5.62
C PHE A 37 -0.16 -5.12 6.14
N THR A 38 0.14 -4.85 7.42
CA THR A 38 -0.17 -3.57 8.05
C THR A 38 0.73 -2.46 7.52
N SER A 39 0.17 -1.29 7.27
CA SER A 39 0.90 -0.11 6.76
C SER A 39 2.11 0.24 7.64
N SER A 40 1.99 0.12 8.95
CA SER A 40 3.07 0.41 9.91
C SER A 40 4.25 -0.56 9.76
N SER A 41 3.98 -1.84 9.50
CA SER A 41 5.04 -2.82 9.26
C SER A 41 5.74 -2.57 7.93
N LEU A 42 4.97 -2.31 6.88
CA LEU A 42 5.48 -1.95 5.56
C LEU A 42 6.35 -0.68 5.58
N ALA A 43 5.95 0.34 6.36
CA ALA A 43 6.75 1.55 6.54
C ALA A 43 8.11 1.27 7.21
N LYS A 44 8.19 0.26 8.10
CA LYS A 44 9.47 -0.21 8.66
C LYS A 44 10.34 -0.92 7.64
N HIS A 45 9.75 -1.47 6.57
CA HIS A 45 10.44 -2.08 5.43
C HIS A 45 10.63 -1.11 4.25
N GLY A 46 10.46 0.20 4.49
CA GLY A 46 10.79 1.24 3.50
C GLY A 46 9.76 1.44 2.40
N ILE A 47 8.53 0.94 2.57
CA ILE A 47 7.41 1.24 1.65
C ILE A 47 6.23 1.88 2.39
N ARG A 48 5.72 2.97 1.83
CA ARG A 48 4.63 3.77 2.41
C ARG A 48 3.55 4.02 1.37
N ARG A 49 2.30 4.07 1.81
CA ARG A 49 1.18 4.52 0.98
C ARG A 49 1.03 6.03 1.16
N VAL A 50 1.04 6.77 0.07
CA VAL A 50 0.82 8.21 0.07
C VAL A 50 -0.48 8.47 -0.66
N SER A 51 -1.52 8.76 0.09
CA SER A 51 -2.72 9.33 -0.50
C SER A 51 -2.38 10.75 -0.93
N THR A 52 -2.45 11.05 -2.21
CA THR A 52 -2.37 12.43 -2.72
C THR A 52 -3.63 13.16 -2.25
N ASN A 53 -3.65 13.58 -0.98
CA ASN A 53 -4.76 14.30 -0.37
C ASN A 53 -4.55 15.79 -0.63
N ARG A 54 -4.65 16.20 -1.90
CA ARG A 54 -5.05 17.57 -2.18
C ARG A 54 -6.58 17.55 -2.16
N ARG A 55 -7.18 18.40 -1.33
CA ARG A 55 -8.62 18.72 -1.37
C ARG A 55 -9.00 19.08 -2.81
N ILE A 56 -9.39 18.11 -3.61
CA ILE A 56 -10.08 18.30 -4.87
C ILE A 56 -11.24 17.33 -4.80
N GLN A 57 -12.30 17.83 -4.19
CA GLN A 57 -13.65 17.36 -4.47
C GLN A 57 -13.86 17.66 -5.96
N PHE A 58 -13.57 16.71 -6.82
CA PHE A 58 -14.06 16.70 -8.19
C PHE A 58 -14.59 15.30 -8.44
N ASP A 59 -15.90 15.27 -8.67
CA ASP A 59 -16.67 14.18 -9.22
C ASP A 59 -15.91 13.36 -10.25
N GLY A 60 -16.10 12.04 -10.18
CA GLY A 60 -15.78 11.13 -11.26
C GLY A 60 -14.38 10.53 -11.20
N ASP A 61 -14.32 9.32 -10.61
CA ASP A 61 -13.29 8.30 -10.87
C ASP A 61 -11.85 8.55 -10.38
N GLY A 62 -11.25 7.52 -9.78
CA GLY A 62 -9.80 7.46 -9.61
C GLY A 62 -9.20 8.28 -8.46
N ARG A 63 -9.44 7.87 -7.20
CA ARG A 63 -8.47 8.15 -6.11
C ARG A 63 -7.13 7.52 -6.51
N GLN A 64 -6.23 8.28 -7.13
CA GLN A 64 -4.91 7.79 -7.48
C GLN A 64 -4.11 7.64 -6.17
N VAL A 65 -3.91 6.38 -5.79
CA VAL A 65 -3.13 6.01 -4.61
C VAL A 65 -1.70 5.82 -5.07
N ASP A 66 -0.82 6.73 -4.66
CA ASP A 66 0.60 6.60 -4.90
C ASP A 66 1.25 5.79 -3.77
N TYR A 67 2.23 4.98 -4.14
CA TYR A 67 3.07 4.26 -3.18
C TYR A 67 4.47 4.79 -3.28
N VAL A 68 5.18 4.82 -2.17
CA VAL A 68 6.50 5.40 -2.07
C VAL A 68 7.44 4.37 -1.48
N VAL A 69 8.47 4.01 -2.22
CA VAL A 69 9.49 3.04 -1.83
C VAL A 69 10.84 3.74 -1.64
N GLN A 70 11.60 3.31 -0.64
CA GLN A 70 12.98 3.76 -0.47
C GLN A 70 13.88 3.00 -1.45
N VAL A 71 14.61 3.74 -2.30
CA VAL A 71 15.33 3.14 -3.44
C VAL A 71 16.71 2.66 -2.99
N ALA A 72 17.22 1.57 -3.55
CA ALA A 72 18.54 1.08 -3.14
C ALA A 72 19.70 1.99 -3.55
N LYS A 73 19.60 2.57 -4.77
CA LYS A 73 20.66 3.33 -5.44
C LYS A 73 20.78 4.79 -4.97
N SER A 74 19.87 5.28 -4.12
CA SER A 74 19.92 6.62 -3.55
C SER A 74 19.18 6.64 -2.22
N ASP A 75 19.55 7.52 -1.29
CA ASP A 75 18.75 7.82 -0.09
C ASP A 75 17.39 8.50 -0.40
N GLY A 76 17.04 8.55 -1.69
CA GLY A 76 15.77 9.03 -2.18
C GLY A 76 14.65 8.00 -2.05
N VAL A 77 13.44 8.50 -2.27
CA VAL A 77 12.23 7.70 -2.38
C VAL A 77 11.69 7.78 -3.79
N ALA A 78 11.24 6.67 -4.34
CA ALA A 78 10.57 6.61 -5.64
C ALA A 78 9.06 6.47 -5.44
N ARG A 79 8.28 7.20 -6.26
CA ARG A 79 6.84 6.98 -6.37
C ARG A 79 6.60 5.83 -7.35
N VAL A 80 5.80 4.87 -6.95
CA VAL A 80 5.44 3.67 -7.73
C VAL A 80 3.92 3.51 -7.69
N SER A 81 3.36 3.00 -8.79
CA SER A 81 1.93 2.74 -8.88
C SER A 81 1.57 1.45 -8.12
N ALA A 82 0.29 1.28 -7.81
CA ALA A 82 -0.22 0.15 -7.04
C ALA A 82 0.20 -1.22 -7.60
N ASP A 83 0.18 -1.34 -8.93
CA ASP A 83 0.45 -2.58 -9.67
C ASP A 83 1.87 -2.66 -10.22
N THR A 84 2.72 -1.65 -9.96
CA THR A 84 4.12 -1.67 -10.42
C THR A 84 4.88 -2.77 -9.67
N PRO A 85 5.50 -3.73 -10.37
CA PRO A 85 6.38 -4.70 -9.75
C PRO A 85 7.58 -3.99 -9.11
N ILE A 86 7.83 -4.30 -7.84
CA ILE A 86 8.99 -3.83 -7.08
C ILE A 86 9.71 -5.02 -6.47
N THR A 87 11.04 -4.94 -6.44
CA THR A 87 11.90 -5.97 -5.88
C THR A 87 12.41 -5.53 -4.52
N TYR A 88 12.23 -6.34 -3.47
CA TYR A 88 12.84 -6.04 -2.18
C TYR A 88 14.33 -6.38 -2.24
N LEU A 89 15.19 -5.40 -2.04
CA LEU A 89 16.64 -5.57 -2.09
C LEU A 89 17.26 -5.81 -0.71
N GLY A 90 16.44 -5.85 0.34
CA GLY A 90 16.90 -5.93 1.73
C GLY A 90 17.09 -4.55 2.35
N PHE A 91 17.30 -4.50 3.66
CA PHE A 91 17.61 -3.26 4.40
C PHE A 91 16.64 -2.10 4.11
N LYS A 92 15.34 -2.40 3.98
CA LYS A 92 14.28 -1.41 3.69
C LYS A 92 14.39 -0.76 2.31
N LYS A 93 15.16 -1.36 1.39
CA LYS A 93 15.40 -0.83 0.04
C LYS A 93 14.66 -1.65 -1.00
N TRP A 94 14.19 -0.96 -2.03
CA TRP A 94 13.45 -1.51 -3.16
C TRP A 94 14.08 -1.07 -4.49
N GLY A 95 13.85 -1.84 -5.54
CA GLY A 95 14.33 -1.56 -6.89
C GLY A 95 13.43 -2.11 -7.97
#